data_AF-A0A9D3XA54-F1
#
_entry.id   AF-A0A9D3XA54-F1
#
_cell.length_a   1.000
_cell.length_b   1.000
_cell.length_c   1.000
_cell.angle_alpha   90.00
_cell.angle_beta   90.00
_cell.angle_gamma   90.00
#
_symmetry.space_group_name_H-M   'P 1'
#
loop_
_entity.id
_entity.type
_entity.pdbx_description
1 polymer ?
#
loop_
_entity_poly.entity_id
_entity_poly.type
_entity_poly.pdbx_seq_one_letter_code
_entity_poly.pdbx_strand_id
1 'polypeptide(L)'
;MAERGETDRTGGRAPPPPIGAPPPPIGAPPTERSAPPALPGARNVSALGREAAAMAEAGAAGAGAAVALVERGAGRGADPGELVALAQQVQKADEFIRANACNRLTVIAEQIRYLQEQARKVLDEANRDADLHHVACNIVKKPGNIYYLYRRESGQRYFSILSPKEWGTNCPHEFLGAYKLQHDMSWTSSENTEKRDAEISILDKLLSQQAVLPQCTEPNFQGLTK
;
A
#
# COMPACT_ATOMS: atom_id res chain seq x y z
N MET A 1 66.07 14.40 -65.20
CA MET A 1 64.85 13.82 -65.81
C MET A 1 64.40 12.71 -64.87
N ALA A 2 63.24 12.71 -64.21
CA ALA A 2 62.05 13.54 -64.32
C ALA A 2 61.31 13.63 -62.96
N GLU A 3 60.66 14.79 -62.77
CA GLU A 3 59.42 15.15 -62.04
C GLU A 3 58.81 14.20 -60.99
N ARG A 4 58.66 14.68 -59.75
CA ARG A 4 57.48 15.36 -59.11
C ARG A 4 56.51 14.39 -58.43
N GLY A 5 56.15 14.71 -57.19
CA GLY A 5 55.04 14.06 -56.50
C GLY A 5 55.02 14.29 -54.99
N GLU A 6 54.88 15.55 -54.58
CA GLU A 6 54.64 15.95 -53.20
C GLU A 6 53.15 15.73 -52.85
N THR A 7 52.87 15.01 -51.76
CA THR A 7 51.53 14.98 -51.16
C THR A 7 51.63 15.07 -49.65
N ASP A 8 51.42 16.30 -49.17
CA ASP A 8 51.05 16.70 -47.83
C ASP A 8 49.77 15.95 -47.37
N ARG A 9 49.79 15.36 -46.17
CA ARG A 9 48.60 14.80 -45.51
C ARG A 9 48.32 15.62 -44.26
N THR A 10 47.63 16.73 -44.48
CA THR A 10 46.99 17.54 -43.46
C THR A 10 45.77 16.82 -42.87
N GLY A 11 45.60 16.96 -41.55
CA GLY A 11 44.64 16.24 -40.73
C GLY A 11 43.17 16.49 -41.11
N GLY A 12 42.41 15.39 -41.19
CA GLY A 12 40.96 15.41 -41.33
C GLY A 12 40.28 15.85 -40.03
N ARG A 13 39.85 17.11 -39.97
CA ARG A 13 38.84 17.58 -39.01
C ARG A 13 37.46 17.26 -39.57
N ALA A 14 36.66 16.48 -38.82
CA ALA A 14 35.28 16.18 -39.20
C ALA A 14 34.43 17.47 -39.27
N PRO A 15 33.48 17.57 -40.23
CA PRO A 15 32.59 18.71 -40.33
C PRO A 15 31.57 18.74 -39.16
N PRO A 16 31.15 19.93 -38.69
CA PRO A 16 30.10 20.04 -37.68
C PRO A 16 28.73 19.63 -38.26
N PRO A 17 27.80 19.09 -37.45
CA PRO A 17 26.46 18.73 -37.90
C PRO A 17 25.64 19.99 -38.24
N PRO A 18 24.67 19.89 -39.19
CA PRO A 18 23.85 21.02 -39.58
C PRO A 18 22.90 21.44 -38.45
N ILE A 19 22.86 22.76 -38.20
CA ILE A 19 21.90 23.43 -37.34
C ILE A 19 20.58 23.58 -38.12
N GLY A 20 19.47 23.15 -37.53
CA GLY A 20 18.14 23.59 -37.92
C GLY A 20 17.18 22.48 -38.32
N ALA A 21 16.51 21.90 -37.32
CA ALA A 21 15.15 21.38 -37.51
C ALA A 21 14.20 22.35 -36.77
N PRO A 22 13.18 22.93 -37.44
CA PRO A 22 12.21 23.79 -36.77
C PRO A 22 11.35 22.96 -35.79
N PRO A 23 10.93 23.53 -34.65
CA PRO A 23 9.99 22.86 -33.75
C PRO A 23 8.62 22.69 -34.44
N PRO A 24 7.89 21.60 -34.17
CA PRO A 24 6.55 21.42 -34.72
C PRO A 24 5.57 22.48 -34.18
N PRO A 25 4.56 22.89 -34.96
CA PRO A 25 3.61 23.92 -34.55
C PRO A 25 2.75 23.46 -33.36
N ILE A 26 2.62 24.36 -32.39
CA ILE A 26 1.72 24.26 -31.25
C ILE A 26 0.30 24.55 -31.77
N GLY A 27 -0.60 23.56 -31.68
CA GLY A 27 -2.02 23.77 -31.94
C GLY A 27 -2.68 22.65 -32.72
N ALA A 28 -2.89 21.51 -32.06
CA ALA A 28 -3.96 20.59 -32.43
C ALA A 28 -4.83 20.37 -31.18
N PRO A 29 -6.17 20.56 -31.27
CA PRO A 29 -7.05 20.23 -30.16
C PRO A 29 -6.98 18.71 -29.90
N PRO A 30 -7.05 18.25 -28.65
CA PRO A 30 -7.05 16.82 -28.37
C PRO A 30 -8.28 16.18 -29.00
N THR A 31 -8.06 15.40 -30.05
CA THR A 31 -9.04 14.43 -30.55
C THR A 31 -9.36 13.48 -29.40
N GLU A 32 -10.64 13.34 -29.08
CA GLU A 32 -11.18 12.41 -28.08
C GLU A 32 -10.46 11.06 -28.16
N ARG A 33 -9.62 10.78 -27.16
CA ARG A 33 -9.13 9.43 -26.88
C ARG A 33 -9.78 8.96 -25.60
N SER A 34 -10.80 8.13 -25.82
CA SER A 34 -11.20 6.98 -25.03
C SER A 34 -10.90 7.04 -23.54
N ALA A 35 -11.97 7.18 -22.75
CA ALA A 35 -11.99 6.88 -21.33
C ALA A 35 -11.22 5.57 -21.02
N PRO A 36 -10.46 5.49 -19.91
CA PRO A 36 -9.87 4.24 -19.47
C PRO A 36 -10.98 3.22 -19.15
N PRO A 37 -10.76 1.91 -19.39
CA PRO A 37 -11.74 0.90 -19.02
C PRO A 37 -11.96 0.93 -17.52
N ALA A 38 -13.23 1.04 -17.11
CA ALA A 38 -13.62 0.89 -15.72
C ALA A 38 -13.09 -0.45 -15.19
N LEU A 39 -12.29 -0.39 -14.12
CA LEU A 39 -11.83 -1.57 -13.41
C LEU A 39 -13.05 -2.41 -12.95
N PRO A 40 -13.15 -3.69 -13.32
CA PRO A 40 -14.22 -4.56 -12.83
C PRO A 40 -13.83 -5.01 -11.42
N GLY A 41 -14.15 -4.21 -10.40
CA GLY A 41 -13.70 -4.55 -9.05
C GLY A 41 -14.20 -3.70 -7.91
N ALA A 42 -14.93 -2.61 -8.17
CA ALA A 42 -15.63 -1.89 -7.11
C ALA A 42 -16.90 -2.65 -6.68
N ARG A 43 -16.74 -3.90 -6.21
CA ARG A 43 -17.72 -4.56 -5.36
C ARG A 43 -17.69 -3.82 -4.03
N ASN A 44 -18.49 -2.76 -4.02
CA ASN A 44 -19.09 -2.06 -2.90
C ASN A 44 -18.72 -2.66 -1.53
N VAL A 45 -17.84 -1.98 -0.79
CA VAL A 45 -17.52 -2.30 0.62
C VAL A 45 -18.76 -2.36 1.53
N SER A 46 -19.90 -1.81 1.10
CA SER A 46 -21.18 -1.99 1.80
C SER A 46 -21.87 -3.35 1.56
N ALA A 47 -21.42 -4.15 0.59
CA ALA A 47 -21.90 -5.51 0.39
C ALA A 47 -21.35 -6.46 1.47
N LEU A 48 -20.08 -6.29 1.88
CA LEU A 48 -19.47 -7.06 2.98
C LEU A 48 -20.12 -6.73 4.34
N GLY A 49 -20.51 -5.47 4.55
CA GLY A 49 -21.28 -5.07 5.73
C GLY A 49 -22.69 -5.66 5.77
N ARG A 50 -23.31 -5.88 4.60
CA ARG A 50 -24.62 -6.53 4.47
C ARG A 50 -24.54 -8.05 4.60
N GLU A 51 -23.47 -8.68 4.13
CA GLU A 51 -23.23 -10.12 4.33
C GLU A 51 -22.95 -10.47 5.80
N ALA A 52 -22.23 -9.62 6.53
CA ALA A 52 -22.02 -9.80 7.98
C ALA A 52 -23.34 -9.69 8.77
N ALA A 53 -24.22 -8.74 8.40
CA ALA A 53 -25.56 -8.62 8.99
C ALA A 53 -26.47 -9.80 8.60
N ALA A 54 -26.37 -10.31 7.37
CA ALA A 54 -27.11 -11.49 6.90
C ALA A 54 -26.64 -12.78 7.58
N MET A 55 -25.35 -12.93 7.90
CA MET A 55 -24.84 -14.08 8.67
C MET A 55 -25.29 -14.05 10.14
N ALA A 56 -25.45 -12.87 10.74
CA ALA A 56 -26.01 -12.73 12.08
C ALA A 56 -27.49 -13.13 12.14
N GLU A 57 -28.25 -12.90 11.07
CA GLU A 57 -29.65 -13.32 10.92
C GLU A 57 -29.78 -14.80 10.50
N ALA A 58 -28.85 -15.35 9.70
CA ALA A 58 -28.85 -16.75 9.32
C ALA A 58 -28.57 -17.72 10.49
N GLY A 59 -27.91 -17.24 11.55
CA GLY A 59 -27.73 -17.99 12.81
C GLY A 59 -29.03 -18.32 13.55
N ALA A 60 -30.15 -17.67 13.20
CA ALA A 60 -31.47 -18.00 13.75
C ALA A 60 -32.17 -19.16 13.01
N ALA A 61 -31.74 -19.49 11.78
CA ALA A 61 -32.36 -20.54 10.95
C ALA A 61 -31.73 -21.94 11.15
N GLY A 62 -30.61 -22.04 11.87
CA GLY A 62 -29.89 -23.30 12.11
C GLY A 62 -30.35 -24.09 13.34
N ALA A 63 -31.17 -23.51 14.23
CA ALA A 63 -31.60 -24.15 15.48
C ALA A 63 -32.81 -25.11 15.29
N GLY A 64 -32.96 -25.71 14.10
CA GLY A 64 -34.05 -26.63 13.79
C GLY A 64 -33.69 -28.11 13.85
N ALA A 65 -32.41 -28.48 14.09
CA ALA A 65 -31.94 -29.85 13.89
C ALA A 65 -31.05 -30.37 15.03
N ALA A 66 -31.60 -30.48 16.24
CA ALA A 66 -31.06 -31.37 17.28
C ALA A 66 -32.09 -31.66 18.39
N VAL A 67 -33.31 -32.07 18.04
CA VAL A 67 -34.17 -32.80 18.99
C VAL A 67 -33.83 -34.28 18.84
N ALA A 68 -32.65 -34.68 19.31
CA ALA A 68 -32.23 -36.07 19.33
C ALA A 68 -32.28 -36.61 20.76
N LEU A 69 -33.39 -37.31 21.04
CA LEU A 69 -33.60 -38.37 22.03
C LEU A 69 -32.97 -38.19 23.43
N VAL A 70 -33.80 -37.78 24.39
CA VAL A 70 -33.65 -38.26 25.77
C VAL A 70 -34.17 -39.71 25.80
N GLU A 71 -33.25 -40.66 25.97
CA GLU A 71 -33.57 -42.03 26.38
C GLU A 71 -34.46 -41.98 27.62
N ARG A 72 -35.69 -42.47 27.48
CA ARG A 72 -36.75 -42.46 28.49
C ARG A 72 -36.43 -43.51 29.55
N GLY A 73 -35.56 -43.15 30.50
CA GLY A 73 -35.48 -43.80 31.79
C GLY A 73 -36.78 -43.57 32.56
N ALA A 74 -37.60 -44.61 32.68
CA ALA A 74 -38.87 -44.56 33.39
C ALA A 74 -38.67 -44.22 34.89
N GLY A 75 -39.27 -43.11 35.36
CA GLY A 75 -39.38 -42.83 36.79
C GLY A 75 -39.90 -41.44 37.13
N ARG A 76 -41.20 -41.35 37.46
CA ARG A 76 -41.98 -40.17 37.87
C ARG A 76 -42.11 -39.08 36.79
N GLY A 77 -43.35 -38.57 36.64
CA GLY A 77 -43.62 -37.48 35.70
C GLY A 77 -42.71 -36.31 36.03
N ALA A 78 -41.90 -35.88 35.06
CA ALA A 78 -41.13 -34.66 35.15
C ALA A 78 -42.10 -33.58 35.63
N ASP A 79 -41.79 -32.97 36.77
CA ASP A 79 -42.67 -31.93 37.26
C ASP A 79 -42.66 -30.80 36.20
N PRO A 80 -43.80 -30.13 35.96
CA PRO A 80 -43.83 -29.04 35.00
C PRO A 80 -42.80 -27.93 35.34
N GLY A 81 -42.38 -27.84 36.60
CA GLY A 81 -41.35 -26.92 37.09
C GLY A 81 -39.95 -27.19 36.54
N GLU A 82 -39.49 -28.45 36.54
CA GLU A 82 -38.16 -28.85 36.02
C GLU A 82 -38.06 -28.64 34.52
N LEU A 83 -39.12 -28.92 33.76
CA LEU A 83 -39.15 -28.68 32.32
C LEU A 83 -39.02 -27.18 31.99
N VAL A 84 -39.71 -26.34 32.76
CA VAL A 84 -39.60 -24.88 32.62
C VAL A 84 -38.20 -24.40 33.03
N ALA A 85 -37.64 -24.93 34.12
CA ALA A 85 -36.29 -24.58 34.57
C ALA A 85 -35.21 -24.98 33.53
N LEU A 86 -35.36 -26.17 32.91
CA LEU A 86 -34.48 -26.61 31.84
C LEU A 86 -34.59 -25.70 30.61
N ALA A 87 -35.81 -25.33 30.20
CA ALA A 87 -36.01 -24.40 29.08
C ALA A 87 -35.35 -23.04 29.35
N GLN A 88 -35.49 -22.51 30.57
CA GLN A 88 -34.82 -21.27 30.99
C GLN A 88 -33.29 -21.39 30.95
N GLN A 89 -32.75 -22.54 31.35
CA GLN A 89 -31.30 -22.78 31.31
C GLN A 89 -30.77 -22.84 29.87
N VAL A 90 -31.47 -23.52 28.97
CA VAL A 90 -31.10 -23.59 27.54
C VAL A 90 -31.14 -22.19 26.92
N GLN A 91 -32.22 -21.43 27.16
CA GLN A 91 -32.33 -20.05 26.68
C GLN A 91 -31.15 -19.18 27.16
N LYS A 92 -30.80 -19.27 28.44
CA LYS A 92 -29.66 -18.52 29.00
C LYS A 92 -28.32 -18.94 28.40
N ALA A 93 -28.14 -20.24 28.11
CA ALA A 93 -26.94 -20.73 27.43
C ALA A 93 -26.83 -20.17 26.00
N ASP A 94 -27.93 -20.12 25.26
CA ASP A 94 -27.96 -19.54 23.90
C ASP A 94 -27.64 -18.05 23.91
N GLU A 95 -28.15 -17.30 24.89
CA GLU A 95 -27.81 -15.89 25.10
C GLU A 95 -26.31 -15.69 25.33
N PHE A 96 -25.69 -16.53 26.17
CA PHE A 96 -24.24 -16.48 26.41
C PHE A 96 -23.42 -16.86 25.17
N ILE A 97 -23.84 -17.88 24.43
CA ILE A 97 -23.17 -18.30 23.20
C ILE A 97 -23.22 -17.16 22.17
N ARG A 98 -24.39 -16.54 21.99
CA ARG A 98 -24.56 -15.38 21.11
C ARG A 98 -23.65 -14.22 21.52
N ALA A 99 -23.66 -13.86 22.81
CA ALA A 99 -22.81 -12.78 23.32
C ALA A 99 -21.32 -13.08 23.12
N ASN A 100 -20.90 -14.33 23.34
CA ASN A 100 -19.51 -14.74 23.13
C ASN A 100 -19.11 -14.67 21.65
N ALA A 101 -19.97 -15.16 20.75
CA ALA A 101 -19.76 -15.11 19.31
C ALA A 101 -19.65 -13.66 18.82
N CYS A 102 -20.57 -12.77 19.23
CA CYS A 102 -20.53 -11.35 18.91
C CYS A 102 -19.21 -10.71 19.36
N ASN A 103 -18.76 -10.96 20.60
CA ASN A 103 -17.51 -10.40 21.11
C ASN A 103 -16.29 -10.85 20.27
N ARG A 104 -16.23 -12.13 19.88
CA ARG A 104 -15.14 -12.64 19.02
C ARG A 104 -15.19 -12.04 17.61
N LEU A 105 -16.38 -11.92 17.03
CA LEU A 105 -16.56 -11.31 15.71
C LEU A 105 -16.17 -9.83 15.71
N THR A 106 -16.44 -9.09 16.79
CA THR A 106 -15.99 -7.70 16.95
C THR A 106 -14.46 -7.59 16.87
N VAL A 107 -13.73 -8.45 17.59
CA VAL A 107 -12.25 -8.47 17.54
C VAL A 107 -11.74 -8.76 16.13
N ILE A 108 -12.33 -9.73 15.44
CA ILE A 108 -11.96 -10.06 14.05
C ILE A 108 -12.24 -8.87 13.13
N ALA A 109 -13.39 -8.21 13.27
CA ALA A 109 -13.73 -7.04 12.48
C ALA A 109 -12.75 -5.89 12.69
N GLU A 110 -12.33 -5.64 13.93
CA GLU A 110 -11.30 -4.64 14.25
C GLU A 110 -9.95 -4.97 13.60
N GLN A 111 -9.53 -6.24 13.63
CA GLN A 111 -8.31 -6.69 12.98
C GLN A 111 -8.37 -6.52 11.45
N ILE A 112 -9.50 -6.88 10.82
CA ILE A 112 -9.70 -6.67 9.38
C ILE A 112 -9.60 -5.18 9.03
N ARG A 113 -10.23 -4.30 9.83
CA ARG A 113 -10.15 -2.85 9.61
C ARG A 113 -8.72 -2.34 9.74
N TYR A 114 -7.98 -2.83 10.74
CA TYR A 114 -6.57 -2.49 10.91
C TYR A 114 -5.75 -2.90 9.68
N LEU A 115 -5.90 -4.14 9.20
CA LEU A 115 -5.20 -4.62 8.01
C LEU A 115 -5.55 -3.84 6.75
N GLN A 116 -6.82 -3.49 6.55
CA GLN A 116 -7.25 -2.64 5.44
C GLN A 116 -6.57 -1.26 5.47
N GLU A 117 -6.48 -0.66 6.66
CA GLU A 117 -5.80 0.64 6.83
C GLU A 117 -4.29 0.53 6.60
N GLN A 118 -3.65 -0.57 7.02
CA GLN A 118 -2.24 -0.83 6.70
C GLN A 118 -2.04 -0.97 5.18
N ALA A 119 -2.88 -1.75 4.50
CA ALA A 119 -2.80 -1.91 3.04
C ALA A 119 -2.98 -0.57 2.30
N ARG A 120 -3.91 0.28 2.76
CA ARG A 120 -4.11 1.62 2.22
C ARG A 120 -2.84 2.48 2.35
N LYS A 121 -2.21 2.49 3.53
CA LYS A 121 -0.96 3.24 3.76
C LYS A 121 0.16 2.78 2.84
N VAL A 122 0.34 1.47 2.68
CA VAL A 122 1.36 0.92 1.77
C VAL A 122 1.12 1.36 0.32
N LEU A 123 -0.13 1.37 -0.14
CA LEU A 123 -0.47 1.84 -1.49
C LEU A 123 -0.23 3.34 -1.65
N ASP A 124 -0.61 4.14 -0.66
CA ASP A 124 -0.39 5.59 -0.67
C ASP A 124 1.12 5.93 -0.69
N GLU A 125 1.92 5.20 0.10
CA GLU A 125 3.38 5.32 0.13
C GLU A 125 4.00 4.93 -1.22
N ALA A 126 3.60 3.79 -1.79
CA ALA A 126 4.10 3.33 -3.09
C ALA A 126 3.72 4.30 -4.22
N ASN A 127 2.50 4.83 -4.22
CA ASN A 127 2.07 5.83 -5.20
C ASN A 127 2.86 7.14 -5.08
N ARG A 128 3.08 7.60 -3.85
CA ARG A 128 3.89 8.80 -3.59
C ARG A 128 5.34 8.59 -4.04
N ASP A 129 5.93 7.44 -3.72
CA ASP A 129 7.30 7.12 -4.10
C ASP A 129 7.44 7.02 -5.62
N ALA A 130 6.47 6.40 -6.30
CA ALA A 130 6.40 6.38 -7.75
C ALA A 130 6.30 7.79 -8.34
N ASP A 131 5.42 8.65 -7.84
CA ASP A 131 5.29 10.04 -8.29
C ASP A 131 6.62 10.80 -8.19
N LEU A 132 7.31 10.70 -7.04
CA LEU A 132 8.61 11.34 -6.82
C LEU A 132 9.71 10.74 -7.72
N HIS A 133 9.68 9.44 -8.00
CA HIS A 133 10.60 8.83 -8.98
C HIS A 133 10.38 9.39 -10.39
N HIS A 134 9.15 9.70 -10.78
CA HIS A 134 8.83 10.28 -12.08
C HIS A 134 9.08 11.79 -12.19
N VAL A 135 9.21 12.50 -11.07
CA VAL A 135 9.57 13.93 -11.08
C VAL A 135 10.88 14.15 -11.85
N ALA A 136 10.86 15.16 -12.73
CA ALA A 136 11.99 15.55 -13.57
C ALA A 136 13.23 15.87 -12.74
N CYS A 137 14.39 15.39 -13.18
CA CYS A 137 15.64 15.54 -12.45
C CYS A 137 16.79 15.55 -13.46
N ASN A 138 17.63 16.59 -13.44
CA ASN A 138 18.78 16.72 -14.35
C ASN A 138 19.99 15.88 -13.92
N ILE A 139 19.84 15.12 -12.85
CA ILE A 139 20.91 14.44 -12.11
C ILE A 139 20.43 13.05 -11.73
N VAL A 140 21.35 12.08 -11.70
CA VAL A 140 21.04 10.72 -11.27
C VAL A 140 20.71 10.72 -9.79
N LYS A 141 19.55 10.18 -9.44
CA LYS A 141 19.09 9.98 -8.07
C LYS A 141 19.96 8.91 -7.40
N LYS A 142 20.60 9.26 -6.28
CA LYS A 142 21.50 8.39 -5.50
C LYS A 142 20.93 8.25 -4.08
N PRO A 143 20.79 7.02 -3.57
CA PRO A 143 20.41 6.79 -2.18
C PRO A 143 21.33 7.50 -1.19
N GLY A 144 20.76 7.90 -0.05
CA GLY A 144 21.42 8.66 1.01
C GLY A 144 21.35 10.18 0.82
N ASN A 145 21.09 10.67 -0.40
CA ASN A 145 21.04 12.10 -0.68
C ASN A 145 19.66 12.70 -0.42
N ILE A 146 19.65 13.99 -0.07
CA ILE A 146 18.46 14.82 0.03
C ILE A 146 18.26 15.56 -1.29
N TYR A 147 17.02 15.54 -1.76
CA TYR A 147 16.57 16.23 -2.96
C TYR A 147 15.46 17.22 -2.60
N TYR A 148 15.55 18.42 -3.17
CA TYR A 148 14.62 19.51 -2.94
C TYR A 148 13.69 19.63 -4.14
N LEU A 149 12.39 19.50 -3.87
CA LEU A 149 11.32 19.54 -4.86
C LEU A 149 10.86 20.99 -5.07
N TYR A 150 10.84 21.41 -6.32
CA TYR A 150 10.40 22.74 -6.72
C TYR A 150 9.34 22.67 -7.82
N ARG A 151 8.56 23.75 -7.96
CA ARG A 151 7.60 23.96 -9.04
C ARG A 151 7.96 25.21 -9.83
N ARG A 152 8.11 25.04 -11.16
CA ARG A 152 8.29 26.15 -12.10
C ARG A 152 6.98 26.90 -12.30
N GLU A 153 7.05 28.12 -12.85
CA GLU A 153 5.86 28.88 -13.27
C GLU A 153 5.00 28.12 -14.29
N SER A 154 5.61 27.26 -15.11
CA SER A 154 4.89 26.37 -16.04
C SER A 154 4.09 25.26 -15.35
N GLY A 155 4.19 25.12 -14.03
CA GLY A 155 3.60 24.05 -13.23
C GLY A 155 4.42 22.76 -13.16
N GLN A 156 5.51 22.65 -13.94
CA GLN A 156 6.36 21.46 -13.92
C GLN A 156 7.10 21.33 -12.59
N ARG A 157 6.96 20.16 -11.95
CA ARG A 157 7.72 19.77 -10.76
C ARG A 157 9.09 19.21 -11.15
N TYR A 158 10.13 19.58 -10.43
CA TYR A 158 11.48 19.06 -10.65
C TYR A 158 12.29 19.00 -9.35
N PHE A 159 13.27 18.10 -9.31
CA PHE A 159 14.20 17.96 -8.19
C PHE A 159 15.52 18.71 -8.43
N SER A 160 16.07 19.25 -7.35
CA SER A 160 17.38 19.90 -7.25
C SER A 160 18.17 19.35 -6.06
N ILE A 161 19.50 19.37 -6.11
CA ILE A 161 20.36 19.11 -4.94
C ILE A 161 20.47 20.37 -4.07
N LEU A 162 20.29 21.56 -4.65
CA LEU A 162 20.35 22.82 -3.92
C LEU A 162 19.08 23.05 -3.12
N SER A 163 19.25 23.36 -1.84
CA SER A 163 18.22 23.76 -0.90
C SER A 163 17.74 25.20 -1.14
N PRO A 164 16.56 25.60 -0.61
CA PRO A 164 16.10 26.98 -0.71
C PRO A 164 17.07 28.00 -0.09
N LYS A 165 17.81 27.57 0.95
CA LYS A 165 18.81 28.41 1.62
C LYS A 165 20.05 28.64 0.73
N GLU A 166 20.51 27.60 0.05
CA GLU A 166 21.66 27.68 -0.87
C GLU A 166 21.33 28.44 -2.15
N TRP A 167 20.08 28.35 -2.62
CA TRP A 167 19.58 29.15 -3.73
C TRP A 167 19.56 30.65 -3.40
N GLY A 168 19.38 31.01 -2.13
CA GLY A 168 19.29 32.40 -1.69
C GLY A 168 18.16 33.17 -2.38
N THR A 169 18.35 34.47 -2.57
CA THR A 169 17.37 35.38 -3.20
C THR A 169 17.09 35.06 -4.67
N ASN A 170 17.92 34.23 -5.30
CA ASN A 170 17.79 33.90 -6.71
C ASN A 170 16.89 32.69 -6.95
N CYS A 171 16.30 32.06 -5.92
CA CYS A 171 15.40 30.92 -6.08
C CYS A 171 14.23 31.30 -6.99
N PRO A 172 14.20 30.85 -8.25
CA PRO A 172 13.22 31.35 -9.21
C PRO A 172 11.89 30.60 -9.11
N HIS A 173 11.84 29.53 -8.31
CA HIS A 173 10.78 28.55 -8.30
C HIS A 173 10.29 28.29 -6.89
N GLU A 174 9.01 27.94 -6.78
CA GLU A 174 8.34 27.65 -5.52
C GLU A 174 8.86 26.35 -4.92
N PHE A 175 9.21 26.38 -3.63
CA PHE A 175 9.65 25.22 -2.89
C PHE A 175 8.47 24.39 -2.39
N LEU A 176 8.44 23.10 -2.71
CA LEU A 176 7.36 22.19 -2.32
C LEU A 176 7.73 21.25 -1.16
N GLY A 177 9.01 20.94 -0.99
CA GLY A 177 9.46 20.04 0.07
C GLY A 177 10.86 19.47 -0.18
N ALA A 178 11.43 18.85 0.85
CA ALA A 178 12.71 18.15 0.76
C ALA A 178 12.53 16.69 1.13
N TYR A 179 13.19 15.80 0.39
CA TYR A 179 13.02 14.36 0.51
C TYR A 179 14.38 13.66 0.43
N LYS A 180 14.67 12.78 1.39
CA LYS A 180 15.81 11.87 1.35
C LYS A 180 15.44 10.61 0.59
N LEU A 181 16.23 10.26 -0.41
CA LEU A 181 16.12 8.96 -1.08
C LEU A 181 16.81 7.90 -0.21
N GLN A 182 16.05 6.91 0.24
CA GLN A 182 16.54 5.83 1.09
C GLN A 182 17.25 4.74 0.28
N HIS A 183 17.97 3.85 0.98
CA HIS A 183 18.69 2.73 0.36
C HIS A 183 17.77 1.67 -0.27
N ASP A 184 16.53 1.57 0.21
CA ASP A 184 15.46 0.72 -0.36
C ASP A 184 14.71 1.42 -1.52
N MET A 185 15.19 2.58 -1.97
CA MET A 185 14.57 3.43 -3.00
C MET A 185 13.25 4.09 -2.59
N SER A 186 12.83 3.99 -1.32
CA SER A 186 11.72 4.78 -0.79
C SER A 186 12.11 6.25 -0.58
N TRP A 187 11.13 7.14 -0.58
CA TRP A 187 11.35 8.54 -0.27
C TRP A 187 10.85 8.89 1.12
N THR A 188 11.69 9.57 1.90
CA THR A 188 11.32 10.06 3.23
C THR A 188 11.37 11.59 3.23
N SER A 189 10.33 12.25 3.74
CA SER A 189 10.40 13.71 3.98
C SER A 189 11.61 14.05 4.85
N SER A 190 12.30 15.17 4.58
CA SER A 190 13.44 15.61 5.37
C SER A 190 13.11 15.74 6.85
N GLU A 191 11.87 16.13 7.17
CA GLU A 191 11.36 16.25 8.55
C GLU A 191 11.32 14.91 9.29
N ASN A 192 11.06 13.81 8.56
CA ASN A 192 10.94 12.47 9.13
C ASN A 192 12.21 11.63 8.99
N THR A 193 13.27 12.21 8.40
CA THR A 193 14.50 11.48 8.08
C THR A 193 15.19 10.97 9.33
N GLU A 194 15.39 11.81 10.34
CA GLU A 194 16.07 11.42 11.59
C GLU A 194 15.32 10.31 12.33
N LYS A 195 13.99 10.43 12.40
CA LYS A 195 13.14 9.42 13.03
C LYS A 195 13.26 8.07 12.32
N ARG A 196 13.16 8.06 10.99
CA ARG A 196 13.25 6.83 10.20
C ARG A 196 14.64 6.22 10.24
N ASP A 197 15.69 7.04 10.19
CA ASP A 197 17.07 6.58 10.33
C ASP A 197 17.30 5.95 11.73
N ALA A 198 16.72 6.53 12.79
CA ALA A 198 16.78 5.96 14.14
C ALA A 198 16.01 4.63 14.25
N GLU A 199 14.81 4.55 13.69
CA GLU A 199 14.02 3.30 13.62
C GLU A 199 14.79 2.20 12.88
N ILE A 200 15.39 2.51 11.73
CA ILE A 200 16.21 1.57 10.95
C ILE A 200 17.45 1.16 11.76
N SER A 201 18.11 2.09 12.45
CA SER A 201 19.27 1.79 13.29
C SER A 201 18.94 0.82 14.43
N ILE A 202 17.76 0.97 15.05
CA ILE A 202 17.28 0.05 16.09
C ILE A 202 17.01 -1.33 15.47
N LEU A 203 16.34 -1.39 14.31
CA LEU A 203 16.06 -2.65 13.61
C LEU A 203 17.34 -3.39 13.21
N ASP A 204 18.33 -2.68 12.68
CA ASP A 204 19.63 -3.25 12.29
C ASP A 204 20.37 -3.86 13.49
N LYS A 205 20.34 -3.19 14.66
CA LYS A 205 20.87 -3.74 15.91
C LYS A 205 20.15 -5.01 16.32
N LEU A 206 18.82 -5.08 16.18
CA LEU A 206 18.04 -6.27 16.54
C LEU A 206 18.33 -7.43 15.59
N LEU A 207 18.38 -7.18 14.29
CA LEU A 207 18.74 -8.16 13.26
C LEU A 207 20.16 -8.71 13.49
N SER A 208 21.11 -7.84 13.85
CA SER A 208 22.48 -8.24 14.18
C SER A 208 22.57 -9.12 15.44
N GLN A 209 21.60 -9.03 16.35
CA GLN A 209 21.54 -9.82 17.59
C GLN A 209 20.75 -11.13 17.42
N GLN A 210 19.82 -11.22 16.47
CA GLN A 210 19.02 -12.41 16.18
C GLN A 210 19.52 -13.12 14.92
N ALA A 211 20.40 -14.10 15.11
CA ALA A 211 20.55 -15.19 14.15
C ALA A 211 19.86 -16.45 14.70
N VAL A 212 19.03 -17.05 13.83
CA VAL A 212 18.24 -18.28 13.94
C VAL A 212 16.82 -18.12 14.51
N LEU A 213 15.88 -17.72 13.64
CA LEU A 213 14.47 -18.13 13.78
C LEU A 213 14.22 -19.36 12.89
N PRO A 214 13.49 -20.39 13.38
CA PRO A 214 13.10 -21.54 12.57
C PRO A 214 12.22 -21.11 11.40
N GLN A 215 12.35 -21.81 10.27
CA GLN A 215 11.60 -21.55 9.03
C GLN A 215 10.10 -21.82 9.26
N CYS A 216 9.32 -20.77 9.47
CA CYS A 216 7.86 -20.84 9.43
C CYS A 216 7.42 -21.04 7.98
N THR A 217 7.25 -22.31 7.60
CA THR A 217 6.73 -22.70 6.29
C THR A 217 5.22 -22.50 6.29
N GLU A 218 4.77 -21.53 5.49
CA GLU A 218 3.39 -21.26 5.06
C GLU A 218 2.34 -20.92 6.15
N PRO A 219 1.40 -19.98 5.90
CA PRO A 219 0.20 -19.86 6.70
C PRO A 219 -0.65 -21.13 6.54
N ASN A 220 -0.75 -21.93 7.60
CA ASN A 220 -1.55 -23.15 7.61
C ASN A 220 -3.06 -22.83 7.54
N PHE A 221 -3.65 -22.92 6.34
CA PHE A 221 -5.10 -22.77 6.12
C PHE A 221 -5.89 -24.09 6.24
N GLN A 222 -5.29 -25.19 6.73
CA GLN A 222 -5.92 -26.51 6.80
C GLN A 222 -7.16 -26.57 7.73
N GLY A 223 -7.44 -25.51 8.51
CA GLY A 223 -8.61 -25.40 9.37
C GLY A 223 -9.88 -24.81 8.73
N LEU A 224 -9.82 -24.28 7.50
CA LEU A 224 -10.93 -23.55 6.86
C LEU A 224 -11.81 -24.41 5.93
N THR A 225 -11.57 -25.71 5.83
CA THR A 225 -12.25 -26.62 4.89
C THR A 225 -12.93 -27.81 5.56
N LYS A 226 -13.53 -27.62 6.75
CA LYS A 226 -14.38 -28.63 7.39
C LYS A 226 -15.71 -28.06 7.80
#